data_AF-A0AAW7YYZ0-F1
#
_entry.id   AF-A0AAW7YYZ0-F1
#
_cell.length_a   1.000
_cell.length_b   1.000
_cell.length_c   1.000
_cell.angle_alpha   90.00
_cell.angle_beta   90.00
_cell.angle_gamma   90.00
#
_symmetry.space_group_name_H-M   'P 1'
#
loop_
_entity.id
_entity.type
_entity.pdbx_description
1 polymer ?
#
loop_
_entity_poly.entity_id
_entity_poly.type
_entity_poly.pdbx_seq_one_letter_code
_entity_poly.pdbx_strand_id
1 'polypeptide(L)' 'QESIAMMLAGTGWCRLPCYIVQPYLDSGDLNEFSLEGANRIIWHGSVIHNKNKELSMAGDIFLEKAMALQDRISQ' A
#
# COMPACT_ATOMS: atom_id res chain seq x y z
N GLN A 1 -10.60 -1.69 7.44
CA GLN A 1 -11.01 -0.66 8.41
C GLN A 1 -11.12 -1.22 9.81
N GLU A 2 -11.79 -2.36 10.01
CA GLU A 2 -11.90 -3.03 11.33
C GLU A 2 -10.54 -3.31 12.00
N SER A 3 -9.54 -3.79 11.24
CA SER A 3 -8.20 -4.03 11.77
C SER A 3 -7.51 -2.79 12.35
N ILE A 4 -7.77 -1.60 11.79
CA ILE A 4 -7.18 -0.35 12.29
C ILE A 4 -7.88 0.05 13.59
N ALA A 5 -9.21 -0.05 13.65
CA ALA A 5 -9.96 0.22 14.87
C ALA A 5 -9.51 -0.67 16.04
N MET A 6 -9.20 -1.95 15.78
CA MET A 6 -8.65 -2.85 16.80
C MET A 6 -7.28 -2.40 17.31
N MET A 7 -6.36 -2.02 16.42
CA MET A 7 -5.03 -1.53 16.82
C MET A 7 -5.12 -0.21 17.60
N LEU A 8 -6.00 0.71 17.19
CA LEU A 8 -6.26 1.97 17.91
C LEU A 8 -6.89 1.73 19.29
N ALA A 9 -7.64 0.65 19.46
CA ALA A 9 -8.12 0.19 20.77
C ALA A 9 -7.05 -0.54 21.60
N GLY A 10 -5.78 -0.54 21.16
CA GLY A 10 -4.67 -1.19 21.84
C GLY A 10 -4.65 -2.71 21.72
N THR A 11 -5.36 -3.27 20.73
CA THR A 11 -5.51 -4.72 20.59
C THR A 11 -4.82 -5.24 19.32
N GLY A 12 -3.79 -6.06 19.53
CA GLY A 12 -3.13 -6.82 18.47
C GLY A 12 -2.21 -5.98 17.57
N TRP A 13 -1.77 -6.60 16.46
CA TRP A 13 -0.96 -5.97 15.42
C TRP A 13 -1.38 -6.55 14.07
N CYS A 14 -1.12 -5.82 12.99
CA CYS A 14 -1.48 -6.23 11.64
C CYS A 14 -0.41 -5.81 10.63
N ARG A 15 -0.32 -6.52 9.50
CA ARG A 15 0.48 -6.11 8.35
C ARG A 15 -0.45 -5.47 7.34
N LEU A 16 -0.26 -4.17 7.09
CA LEU A 16 -1.11 -3.39 6.19
C LEU A 16 -0.24 -2.62 5.19
N PRO A 17 -0.77 -2.30 3.99
CA PRO A 17 -0.13 -1.37 3.09
C PRO A 17 0.06 0.00 3.74
N CYS A 18 1.25 0.56 3.64
CA CYS A 18 1.62 1.79 4.36
C CYS A 18 0.71 2.98 4.01
N TYR A 19 0.31 3.14 2.74
CA TYR A 19 -0.58 4.23 2.32
C TYR A 19 -1.93 4.27 3.05
N ILE A 20 -2.38 3.14 3.64
CA ILE A 20 -3.60 3.08 4.44
C ILE A 20 -3.35 3.59 5.87
N VAL A 21 -2.18 3.28 6.43
CA VAL A 21 -1.85 3.56 7.84
C VAL A 21 -1.06 4.85 8.06
N GLN A 22 -0.49 5.43 7.00
CA GLN A 22 0.35 6.62 7.06
C GLN A 22 -0.25 7.77 7.90
N PRO A 23 -1.55 8.13 7.77
CA PRO A 23 -2.11 9.22 8.58
C PRO A 23 -2.05 8.97 10.09
N TYR A 24 -2.12 7.69 10.51
CA TYR A 24 -2.06 7.28 11.92
C TYR A 24 -0.63 7.14 12.43
N LEU A 25 0.33 6.89 11.53
CA LEU A 25 1.75 6.95 11.85
C LEU A 25 2.18 8.40 12.03
N ASP A 26 1.74 9.28 11.12
CA ASP A 26 2.06 10.72 11.15
C ASP A 26 1.47 11.41 12.39
N SER A 27 0.28 11.01 12.83
CA SER A 27 -0.35 11.52 14.06
C SER A 27 0.22 10.93 15.35
N GLY A 28 1.00 9.85 15.26
CA GLY A 28 1.51 9.10 16.41
C GLY A 28 0.49 8.19 17.10
N ASP A 29 -0.68 7.98 16.48
CA ASP A 29 -1.71 7.08 17.02
C ASP A 29 -1.31 5.59 16.91
N LEU A 30 -0.48 5.25 15.92
CA LEU A 30 0.06 3.91 15.68
C LEU A 30 1.59 3.95 15.53
N ASN A 31 2.22 2.80 15.76
CA ASN A 31 3.66 2.61 15.57
C ASN A 31 3.93 1.53 14.52
N GLU A 32 4.94 1.76 13.68
CA GLU A 32 5.49 0.74 12.80
C GLU A 32 6.62 -0.03 13.51
N PHE A 33 6.73 -1.32 13.20
CA PHE A 33 7.87 -2.13 13.61
C PHE A 33 8.20 -3.16 12.52
N SER A 34 9.44 -3.66 12.54
CA SER A 34 9.88 -4.77 11.69
C SER A 34 10.41 -5.92 12.54
N LEU A 35 10.37 -7.14 11.98
CA LEU A 35 10.85 -8.36 12.62
C LEU A 35 11.93 -8.97 11.73
N GLU A 36 13.14 -9.12 12.27
CA GLU A 36 14.25 -9.77 11.58
C GLU A 36 13.96 -11.28 11.40
N GLY A 37 14.32 -11.83 10.24
CA GLY A 37 14.05 -13.24 9.90
C GLY A 37 12.61 -13.54 9.51
N ALA A 38 11.70 -12.55 9.51
CA ALA A 38 10.35 -12.74 9.03
C ALA A 38 10.26 -12.77 7.49
N ASN A 39 9.34 -13.59 6.97
CA ASN A 39 9.01 -13.57 5.54
C ASN A 39 8.45 -12.20 5.13
N ARG A 40 9.03 -11.62 4.06
CA ARG A 40 8.57 -10.37 3.48
C ARG A 40 7.18 -10.54 2.85
N ILE A 41 6.26 -9.66 3.19
CA ILE A 41 5.00 -9.53 2.44
C ILE A 41 5.22 -8.54 1.31
N ILE A 42 4.97 -8.98 0.08
CA ILE A 42 5.02 -8.14 -1.12
C ILE A 42 3.59 -7.93 -1.60
N TRP A 43 3.18 -6.67 -1.69
CA TRP A 43 1.87 -6.30 -2.23
C TRP A 43 2.00 -6.07 -3.73
N HIS A 44 1.11 -6.69 -4.51
CA HIS A 44 1.07 -6.54 -5.96
C HIS A 44 -0.20 -5.76 -6.36
N GLY A 45 -0.04 -4.69 -7.12
CA GLY A 45 -1.13 -3.98 -7.78
C GLY A 45 -1.24 -4.40 -9.25
N SER A 46 -2.44 -4.37 -9.82
CA SER A 46 -2.66 -4.64 -11.25
C SER A 46 -3.73 -3.73 -11.81
N VAL A 47 -3.51 -3.25 -13.04
CA VAL A 47 -4.48 -2.46 -13.79
C VAL A 47 -5.25 -3.40 -14.71
N ILE A 48 -6.57 -3.43 -14.57
CA ILE A 48 -7.45 -4.31 -15.35
C ILE A 48 -8.28 -3.44 -16.30
N HIS A 49 -8.17 -3.71 -17.60
CA HIS A 49 -8.93 -3.03 -18.64
C HIS A 49 -9.99 -3.97 -19.23
N ASN A 50 -11.24 -3.49 -19.37
CA ASN A 50 -12.42 -4.30 -19.70
C ASN A 50 -12.42 -4.89 -21.12
N LYS A 51 -11.42 -4.61 -21.96
CA LYS A 51 -11.29 -5.16 -23.30
C LYS A 51 -9.99 -5.93 -23.39
N ASN A 52 -10.05 -7.18 -23.88
CA ASN A 52 -8.90 -7.96 -24.36
C ASN A 52 -8.33 -7.31 -25.64
N LYS A 53 -7.92 -6.05 -25.54
CA LYS A 53 -7.30 -5.26 -26.60
C LYS A 53 -6.07 -4.60 -26.01
N GLU A 54 -5.12 -4.29 -26.88
CA GLU A 54 -3.97 -3.48 -26.52
C GLU A 54 -4.42 -2.18 -25.85
N LEU A 55 -3.63 -1.72 -24.88
CA LEU A 55 -3.86 -0.44 -24.22
C LEU A 55 -3.85 0.67 -25.28
N SER A 56 -4.70 1.68 -25.08
CA SER A 56 -4.57 2.89 -25.87
C SER A 56 -3.30 3.62 -25.45
N MET A 57 -2.79 4.52 -26.31
CA MET A 57 -1.66 5.39 -25.96
C MET A 57 -1.89 6.16 -24.64
N ALA A 58 -3.12 6.56 -24.34
CA ALA A 58 -3.45 7.18 -23.06
C ALA A 58 -3.33 6.20 -21.88
N GLY A 59 -3.69 4.94 -22.09
CA GLY A 59 -3.49 3.86 -21.12
C GLY A 59 -2.02 3.55 -20.88
N ASP A 60 -1.20 3.55 -21.93
CA ASP A 60 0.26 3.37 -21.81
C ASP A 60 0.90 4.52 -21.03
N ILE A 61 0.55 5.77 -21.35
CA ILE A 61 1.04 6.95 -20.62
C ILE A 61 0.60 6.87 -19.16
N PHE A 62 -0.66 6.48 -18.88
CA PHE A 62 -1.14 6.31 -17.52
C PHE A 62 -0.32 5.26 -16.76
N LEU A 63 -0.09 4.09 -17.37
CA LEU A 63 0.66 3.01 -16.73
C LEU A 63 2.11 3.42 -16.49
N GLU A 64 2.75 4.08 -17.45
CA GLU A 64 4.10 4.63 -17.29
C GLU A 64 4.16 5.60 -16.10
N LYS A 65 3.21 6.54 -16.00
CA LYS A 65 3.17 7.48 -14.88
C LYS A 65 2.87 6.79 -13.55
N ALA A 66 1.97 5.81 -13.54
CA ALA A 66 1.63 5.05 -12.35
C ALA A 66 2.80 4.21 -11.85
N MET A 67 3.57 3.59 -12.74
CA MET A 67 4.79 2.84 -12.40
C MET A 67 5.95 3.75 -11.98
N ALA A 68 6.00 4.97 -12.51
CA ALA A 68 7.00 5.97 -12.15
C ALA A 68 6.67 6.73 -10.85
N LEU A 69 5.47 6.55 -10.28
CA LEU A 69 5.20 6.94 -8.91
C LEU A 69 6.09 6.08 -8.02
N GLN A 70 7.24 6.66 -7.66
CA GLN A 70 8.14 6.14 -6.65
C GLN A 70 7.31 5.75 -5.43
N ASP A 71 7.63 4.64 -4.77
CA ASP A 71 7.10 4.33 -3.45
C ASP A 71 7.45 5.51 -2.53
N ARG A 72 6.58 6.53 -2.47
CA ARG A 72 6.64 7.64 -1.50
C ARG A 72 6.38 7.14 -0.06
N ILE A 73 6.42 5.83 0.11
CA ILE A 73 6.23 5.05 1.32
C ILE A 73 7.59 4.70 1.97
N SER A 74 8.72 5.03 1.33
CA SER A 74 10.07 4.69 1.85
C SER A 74 11.07 5.85 1.89
N GLN A 75 10.62 7.09 2.07
CA GLN A 75 11.50 8.22 2.42
C GLN A 75 11.10 8.85 3.73
#